data_AF-A0A8T3M9K9-F1
#
_entry.id   AF-A0A8T3M9K9-F1
#
_cell.length_a   1.000
_cell.length_b   1.000
_cell.length_c   1.000
_cell.angle_alpha   90.00
_cell.angle_beta   90.00
_cell.angle_gamma   90.00
#
_symmetry.space_group_name_H-M   'P 1'
#
loop_
_entity.id
_entity.type
_entity.pdbx_description
1 polymer ?
#
loop_
_entity_poly.entity_id
_entity_poly.type
_entity_poly.pdbx_seq_one_letter_code
_entity_poly.pdbx_strand_id
1 'polypeptide(L)'
;MAPDLPDHVRKLVDEIETEIGEGGVATSIEGTNVPAGAHANGRVEDAVREILAEIGEDPDRDGLQGTPERVHRMYTELTAGYHVDPDRLINGAVFDVRYSEMVVVKDIPFYSLCEHHLLPFFGSAAVAYIPRG
;
A
#
# COMPACT_ATOMS: atom_id res chain seq x y z
N MET A 1 6.49 -25.87 -5.98
CA MET A 1 5.75 -26.88 -5.20
C MET A 1 5.68 -26.34 -3.79
N ALA A 2 4.64 -25.56 -3.48
CA ALA A 2 4.50 -24.94 -2.15
C ALA A 2 4.31 -26.05 -1.09
N PRO A 3 4.89 -25.91 0.12
CA PRO A 3 4.70 -26.87 1.19
C PRO A 3 3.21 -26.97 1.58
N ASP A 4 2.80 -28.15 2.03
CA ASP A 4 1.42 -28.45 2.42
C ASP A 4 1.07 -27.69 3.71
N LEU A 5 0.62 -26.44 3.56
CA LEU A 5 0.19 -25.60 4.67
C LEU A 5 -1.10 -26.18 5.27
N PRO A 6 -1.24 -26.24 6.61
CA PRO A 6 -2.48 -26.62 7.27
C PRO A 6 -3.66 -25.77 6.81
N ASP A 7 -4.85 -26.36 6.71
CA ASP A 7 -6.04 -25.73 6.10
C ASP A 7 -6.40 -24.35 6.69
N HIS A 8 -6.19 -24.16 7.99
CA HIS A 8 -6.44 -22.88 8.65
C HIS A 8 -5.45 -21.79 8.24
N VAL A 9 -4.20 -22.16 7.96
CA VAL A 9 -3.16 -21.23 7.48
C VAL A 9 -3.38 -20.91 6.01
N ARG A 10 -3.75 -21.90 5.20
CA ARG A 10 -4.10 -21.71 3.80
C ARG A 10 -5.27 -20.74 3.65
N LYS A 11 -6.32 -20.91 4.46
CA LYS A 11 -7.46 -20.02 4.49
C LYS A 11 -7.09 -18.58 4.88
N LEU A 12 -6.20 -18.40 5.85
CA LEU A 12 -5.71 -17.07 6.25
C LEU A 12 -4.87 -16.41 5.14
N VAL A 13 -4.03 -17.18 4.45
CA VAL A 13 -3.23 -16.70 3.31
C VAL A 13 -4.13 -16.32 2.15
N ASP A 14 -5.11 -17.15 1.80
CA ASP A 14 -6.09 -16.86 0.75
C ASP A 14 -6.92 -15.60 1.08
N GLU A 15 -7.30 -15.38 2.35
CA GLU A 15 -7.99 -14.16 2.80
C GLU A 15 -7.13 -12.91 2.65
N ILE A 16 -5.83 -12.97 3.01
CA ILE A 16 -4.87 -11.88 2.82
C ILE A 16 -4.60 -11.60 1.34
N GLU A 17 -4.45 -12.65 0.52
CA GLU A 17 -4.20 -12.51 -0.92
C GLU A 17 -5.41 -11.95 -1.66
N THR A 18 -6.63 -12.34 -1.28
CA THR A 18 -7.87 -11.85 -1.90
C THR A 18 -8.19 -10.39 -1.51
N GLU A 19 -7.78 -9.93 -0.33
CA GLU A 19 -7.88 -8.52 0.07
C GLU A 19 -6.86 -7.61 -0.65
N ILE A 20 -5.76 -8.18 -1.16
CA ILE A 20 -4.64 -7.43 -1.75
C ILE A 20 -4.56 -7.61 -3.28
N GLY A 21 -5.19 -8.62 -3.89
CA GLY A 21 -5.05 -8.90 -5.31
C GLY A 21 -6.21 -9.65 -5.98
N GLU A 22 -6.61 -9.13 -7.14
CA GLU A 22 -7.51 -9.72 -8.16
C GLU A 22 -9.01 -9.65 -7.89
N GLY A 23 -9.54 -8.42 -7.80
CA GLY A 23 -10.99 -8.22 -7.73
C GLY A 23 -11.49 -6.82 -8.03
N GLY A 24 -10.89 -6.10 -8.97
CA GLY A 24 -11.38 -4.77 -9.39
C GLY A 24 -11.21 -3.69 -8.31
N VAL A 25 -10.57 -2.59 -8.67
CA VAL A 25 -10.51 -1.37 -7.84
C VAL A 25 -11.89 -0.69 -7.86
N ALA A 26 -12.91 -1.36 -7.34
CA ALA A 26 -14.27 -0.89 -7.20
C ALA A 26 -15.12 -1.85 -6.33
N THR A 27 -14.75 -2.12 -5.08
CA THR A 27 -15.73 -2.32 -3.99
C THR A 27 -15.06 -2.38 -2.62
N SER A 28 -15.39 -1.39 -1.80
CA SER A 28 -15.59 -1.45 -0.34
C SER A 28 -14.73 -2.42 0.47
N ILE A 29 -13.62 -1.91 1.03
CA ILE A 29 -12.99 -2.50 2.21
C ILE A 29 -13.98 -2.34 3.37
N GLU A 30 -14.60 -3.43 3.83
CA GLU A 30 -15.45 -3.39 5.01
C GLU A 30 -14.60 -3.14 6.27
N GLY A 31 -14.70 -1.90 6.74
CA GLY A 31 -14.19 -1.46 8.03
C GLY A 31 -13.09 -0.40 7.94
N THR A 32 -12.55 -0.07 6.78
CA THR A 32 -11.96 1.26 6.63
C THR A 32 -13.13 2.20 6.38
N ASN A 33 -13.51 2.98 7.39
CA ASN A 33 -14.38 4.13 7.14
C ASN A 33 -13.54 5.23 6.46
N VAL A 34 -12.91 4.88 5.32
CA VAL A 34 -12.44 5.85 4.35
C VAL A 34 -13.73 6.32 3.69
N PRO A 35 -14.15 7.58 3.88
CA PRO A 35 -15.33 8.07 3.19
C PRO A 35 -15.08 7.84 1.71
N ALA A 36 -16.01 7.16 1.03
CA ALA A 36 -16.02 6.96 -0.41
C ALA A 36 -16.24 8.29 -1.19
N GLY A 37 -15.59 9.37 -0.74
CA GLY A 37 -15.80 10.75 -1.15
C GLY A 37 -14.85 11.76 -0.50
N ALA A 38 -13.77 11.35 0.19
CA ALA A 38 -12.82 12.31 0.79
C ALA A 38 -11.87 12.99 -0.22
N HIS A 39 -11.84 12.53 -1.48
CA HIS A 39 -10.99 13.09 -2.54
C HIS A 39 -11.79 13.37 -3.81
N ALA A 40 -12.85 14.18 -3.74
CA ALA A 40 -13.71 14.46 -4.90
C ALA A 40 -13.81 15.96 -5.21
N ASN A 41 -12.74 16.71 -4.96
CA ASN A 41 -12.72 18.15 -5.25
C ASN A 41 -11.82 18.50 -6.45
N GLY A 42 -11.22 17.50 -7.14
CA GLY A 42 -10.34 17.73 -8.29
C GLY A 42 -9.01 18.44 -7.99
N ARG A 43 -8.74 18.80 -6.72
CA ARG A 43 -7.63 19.69 -6.36
C ARG A 43 -6.25 19.12 -6.71
N VAL A 44 -6.08 17.79 -6.64
CA VAL A 44 -4.81 17.16 -7.01
C VAL A 44 -4.68 17.13 -8.53
N GLU A 45 -5.76 16.79 -9.23
CA GLU A 45 -5.80 16.78 -10.70
C GLU A 45 -5.54 18.17 -11.29
N ASP A 46 -6.19 19.20 -10.74
CA ASP A 46 -5.99 20.60 -11.11
C ASP A 46 -4.53 21.01 -10.89
N ALA A 47 -3.97 20.70 -9.72
CA ALA A 47 -2.56 21.00 -9.42
C ALA A 47 -1.59 20.24 -10.35
N VAL A 48 -1.88 18.99 -10.70
CA VAL A 48 -1.06 18.23 -11.66
C VAL A 48 -1.16 18.84 -13.05
N ARG A 49 -2.34 19.29 -13.46
CA ARG A 49 -2.53 19.99 -14.73
C ARG A 49 -1.73 21.31 -14.76
N GLU A 50 -1.73 22.07 -13.68
CA GLU A 50 -0.89 23.27 -13.51
C GLU A 50 0.60 22.94 -13.58
N ILE A 51 1.05 21.90 -12.86
CA ILE A 51 2.45 21.44 -12.91
C ILE A 51 2.87 21.10 -14.34
N LEU A 52 2.04 20.36 -15.09
CA LEU A 52 2.32 20.01 -16.48
C LEU A 52 2.50 21.26 -17.36
N ALA A 53 1.61 22.25 -17.21
CA ALA A 53 1.73 23.51 -17.95
C ALA A 53 3.00 24.29 -17.57
N GLU A 54 3.33 24.38 -16.28
CA GLU A 54 4.50 25.12 -15.78
C GLU A 54 5.84 24.49 -16.21
N ILE A 55 5.89 23.17 -16.40
CA ILE A 55 7.09 22.49 -16.92
C ILE A 55 7.16 22.51 -18.46
N GLY A 56 6.22 23.17 -19.14
CA GLY A 56 6.21 23.35 -20.60
C GLY A 56 5.55 22.21 -21.38
N GLU A 57 4.81 21.32 -20.74
CA GLU A 57 3.99 20.32 -21.44
C GLU A 57 2.63 20.93 -21.86
N ASP A 58 1.98 20.32 -22.85
CA ASP A 58 0.60 20.60 -23.22
C ASP A 58 -0.33 19.60 -22.51
N PRO A 59 -1.08 19.99 -21.47
CA PRO A 59 -1.95 19.07 -20.74
C PRO A 59 -3.12 18.52 -21.56
N ASP A 60 -3.44 19.13 -22.71
CA ASP A 60 -4.54 18.72 -23.57
C ASP A 60 -4.14 17.73 -24.67
N ARG A 61 -2.84 17.43 -24.81
CA ARG A 61 -2.38 16.40 -25.75
C ARG A 61 -2.90 15.02 -25.34
N ASP A 62 -3.25 14.19 -26.33
CA ASP A 62 -3.89 12.88 -26.13
C ASP A 62 -3.26 12.01 -25.02
N GLY A 63 -1.93 12.02 -24.88
CA GLY A 63 -1.23 11.23 -23.87
C GLY A 63 -1.36 11.74 -22.43
N LEU A 64 -1.68 13.03 -22.22
CA LEU A 64 -1.69 13.68 -20.90
C LEU A 64 -3.07 13.99 -20.35
N GLN A 65 -4.14 13.91 -21.15
CA GLN A 65 -5.50 14.20 -20.69
C GLN A 65 -5.89 13.38 -19.46
N GLY A 66 -5.48 12.12 -19.40
CA GLY A 66 -5.70 11.24 -18.24
C GLY A 66 -4.58 11.28 -17.17
N THR A 67 -3.49 12.03 -17.38
CA THR A 67 -2.37 12.09 -16.42
C THR A 67 -2.80 12.64 -15.06
N PRO A 68 -3.56 13.75 -14.95
CA PRO A 68 -4.02 14.25 -13.66
C PRO A 68 -4.71 13.19 -12.78
N GLU A 69 -5.69 12.48 -13.34
CA GLU A 69 -6.42 11.42 -12.65
C GLU A 69 -5.49 10.25 -12.25
N ARG A 70 -4.60 9.82 -13.17
CA ARG A 70 -3.63 8.76 -12.88
C ARG A 70 -2.68 9.14 -11.73
N VAL A 71 -2.22 10.39 -11.68
CA VAL A 71 -1.34 10.88 -10.61
C VAL A 71 -2.08 11.00 -9.29
N HIS A 72 -3.34 11.44 -9.30
CA HIS A 72 -4.15 11.45 -8.08
C HIS A 72 -4.31 10.03 -7.52
N ARG A 73 -4.72 9.06 -8.36
CA ARG A 73 -4.82 7.65 -7.94
C ARG A 73 -3.48 7.10 -7.44
N MET A 74 -2.37 7.46 -8.09
CA MET A 74 -1.03 7.11 -7.62
C MET A 74 -0.76 7.63 -6.21
N TYR A 75 -1.07 8.90 -5.90
CA TYR A 75 -0.88 9.42 -4.55
C TYR A 75 -1.75 8.71 -3.51
N THR A 76 -3.00 8.41 -3.84
CA THR A 76 -3.89 7.63 -2.96
C THR A 76 -3.28 6.27 -2.62
N GLU A 77 -2.73 5.58 -3.61
CA GLU A 77 -2.06 4.27 -3.42
C GLU A 77 -0.78 4.40 -2.58
N LEU A 78 0.15 5.26 -3.00
CA LEU A 78 1.48 5.38 -2.39
C LEU A 78 1.43 5.91 -0.95
N THR A 79 0.34 6.60 -0.58
CA THR A 79 0.15 7.16 0.76
C THR A 79 -0.92 6.45 1.59
N ALA A 80 -1.49 5.35 1.09
CA ALA A 80 -2.51 4.56 1.78
C ALA A 80 -2.09 4.12 3.20
N GLY A 81 -0.78 3.92 3.42
CA GLY A 81 -0.20 3.58 4.71
C GLY A 81 -0.55 4.54 5.87
N TYR A 82 -0.88 5.81 5.60
CA TYR A 82 -1.32 6.76 6.65
C TYR A 82 -2.66 6.40 7.28
N HIS A 83 -3.46 5.58 6.61
CA HIS A 83 -4.80 5.19 7.03
C HIS A 83 -4.88 3.73 7.45
N VAL A 84 -3.74 3.03 7.50
CA VAL A 84 -3.66 1.63 7.95
C VAL A 84 -3.62 1.58 9.47
N ASP A 85 -4.53 0.79 10.03
CA ASP A 85 -4.50 0.42 11.45
C ASP A 85 -3.58 -0.81 11.63
N PRO A 86 -2.44 -0.68 12.34
CA PRO A 86 -1.50 -1.76 12.50
C PRO A 86 -2.08 -2.96 13.27
N ASP A 87 -3.00 -2.74 14.22
CA ASP A 87 -3.59 -3.83 15.00
C ASP A 87 -4.50 -4.69 14.12
N ARG A 88 -5.25 -4.03 13.23
CA ARG A 88 -6.07 -4.74 12.23
C ARG A 88 -5.22 -5.44 11.18
N LEU A 89 -4.13 -4.81 10.75
CA LEU A 89 -3.20 -5.41 9.79
C LEU A 89 -2.53 -6.68 10.35
N ILE A 90 -2.17 -6.68 11.63
CA ILE A 90 -1.61 -7.86 12.31
C ILE A 90 -2.64 -8.99 12.41
N ASN A 91 -3.94 -8.66 12.45
CA ASN A 91 -5.06 -9.61 12.44
C ASN A 91 -4.92 -10.77 13.45
N GLY A 92 -4.41 -10.46 14.65
CA GLY A 92 -4.21 -11.45 15.70
C GLY A 92 -3.20 -12.55 15.38
N ALA A 93 -2.35 -12.39 14.36
CA ALA A 93 -1.28 -13.32 13.98
C ALA A 93 -0.10 -13.29 14.97
N VAL A 94 -0.40 -13.50 16.25
CA VAL A 94 0.55 -13.55 17.36
C VAL A 94 0.38 -14.91 18.04
N PHE A 95 1.49 -15.62 18.23
CA PHE A 95 1.48 -16.99 18.72
C PHE A 95 2.36 -17.12 19.96
N ASP A 96 1.86 -17.81 20.99
CA ASP A 96 2.65 -18.16 22.16
C ASP A 96 3.70 -19.20 21.76
N VAL A 97 4.96 -18.78 21.79
CA VAL A 97 6.12 -19.63 21.49
C VAL A 97 7.11 -19.55 22.64
N ARG A 98 7.49 -20.72 23.17
CA ARG A 98 8.62 -20.84 24.09
C ARG A 98 9.93 -20.80 23.32
N TYR A 99 10.22 -19.65 22.73
CA TYR A 99 11.43 -19.39 21.94
C TYR A 99 12.06 -18.08 22.40
N SER A 100 13.33 -18.14 22.82
CA SER A 100 14.05 -17.00 23.40
C SER A 100 15.31 -16.62 22.62
N GLU A 101 15.39 -17.03 21.35
CA GLU A 101 16.47 -16.65 20.45
C GLU A 101 15.99 -15.57 19.46
N MET A 102 16.94 -14.94 18.76
CA MET A 102 16.64 -13.88 17.80
C MET A 102 15.95 -14.46 16.56
N VAL A 103 14.80 -13.87 16.21
CA VAL A 103 14.13 -14.10 14.93
C VAL A 103 14.54 -12.96 13.99
N VAL A 104 14.93 -13.32 12.76
CA VAL A 104 15.31 -12.33 11.73
C VAL A 104 14.58 -12.62 10.43
N VAL A 105 13.90 -11.60 9.90
CA VAL A 105 13.35 -11.57 8.55
C VAL A 105 14.19 -10.59 7.74
N LYS A 106 14.77 -11.05 6.63
CA LYS A 106 15.64 -10.24 5.75
C LYS A 106 15.04 -10.16 4.37
N ASP A 107 15.61 -9.28 3.56
CA ASP A 107 15.30 -9.13 2.14
C ASP A 107 13.83 -8.80 1.89
N ILE A 108 13.19 -8.04 2.81
CA ILE A 108 11.83 -7.53 2.64
C ILE A 108 11.91 -6.38 1.63
N PRO A 109 11.40 -6.54 0.39
CA PRO A 109 11.41 -5.44 -0.57
C PRO A 109 10.48 -4.33 -0.07
N PHE A 110 10.91 -3.08 -0.17
CA PHE A 110 10.05 -1.94 0.14
C PHE A 110 10.21 -0.84 -0.92
N TYR A 111 9.12 -0.09 -1.09
CA TYR A 111 9.02 1.07 -1.95
C TYR A 111 8.39 2.18 -1.13
N SER A 112 8.92 3.40 -1.25
CA SER A 112 8.44 4.55 -0.50
C SER A 112 8.66 5.84 -1.29
N LEU A 113 8.19 6.94 -0.74
CA LEU A 113 8.26 8.27 -1.33
C LEU A 113 9.12 9.17 -0.44
N CYS A 114 10.15 9.80 -1.00
CA CYS A 114 10.94 10.78 -0.26
C CYS A 114 10.13 12.06 -0.09
N GLU A 115 9.79 12.43 1.14
CA GLU A 115 8.98 13.61 1.44
C GLU A 115 9.57 14.94 0.93
N HIS A 116 10.91 15.04 0.82
CA HIS A 116 11.57 16.26 0.39
C HIS A 116 11.41 16.57 -1.10
N HIS A 117 11.26 15.53 -1.93
CA HIS A 117 11.28 15.66 -3.39
C HIS A 117 10.08 15.01 -4.06
N LEU A 118 9.29 14.25 -3.31
CA LEU A 118 8.21 13.38 -3.81
C LEU A 118 8.70 12.40 -4.89
N LEU A 119 9.97 11.99 -4.79
CA LEU A 119 10.56 10.98 -5.66
C LEU A 119 10.59 9.62 -4.97
N PRO A 120 10.35 8.52 -5.69
CA PRO A 120 10.44 7.18 -5.12
C PRO A 120 11.86 6.86 -4.62
N PHE A 121 11.93 6.14 -3.51
CA PHE A 121 13.12 5.40 -3.10
C PHE A 121 12.70 3.99 -2.71
N PHE A 122 13.59 3.02 -2.91
CA PHE A 122 13.30 1.61 -2.73
C PHE A 122 14.55 0.86 -2.29
N GLY A 123 14.34 -0.31 -1.69
CA GLY A 123 15.42 -1.15 -1.21
C GLY A 123 14.90 -2.38 -0.50
N SER A 124 15.75 -2.93 0.37
CA SER A 124 15.41 -4.08 1.21
C SER A 124 15.50 -3.71 2.68
N ALA A 125 14.52 -4.14 3.46
CA ALA A 125 14.52 -4.03 4.90
C ALA A 125 14.88 -5.36 5.56
N ALA A 126 15.46 -5.27 6.76
CA ALA A 126 15.68 -6.40 7.65
C ALA A 126 15.10 -6.07 9.02
N VAL A 127 14.29 -6.97 9.56
CA VAL A 127 13.66 -6.85 10.87
C VAL A 127 14.16 -7.98 11.75
N ALA A 128 14.63 -7.64 12.95
CA ALA A 128 15.08 -8.60 13.94
C ALA A 128 14.41 -8.31 15.29
N TYR A 129 13.96 -9.34 15.98
CA TYR A 129 13.40 -9.23 17.32
C TYR A 129 13.70 -10.47 18.16
N ILE A 130 13.60 -10.35 19.49
CA ILE A 130 13.68 -11.48 20.42
C ILE A 130 12.28 -11.65 21.03
N PRO A 131 11.60 -12.79 20.81
CA PRO A 131 10.27 -13.02 21.37
C PRO A 131 10.27 -13.01 22.91
N ARG A 132 9.16 -12.59 23.50
CA ARG A 132 8.93 -12.61 24.95
C ARG A 132 7.56 -13.21 25.27
N GLY A 133 7.44 -14.52 24.99
CA GLY A 133 6.35 -15.41 25.44
C GLY A 133 4.97 -14.77 25.48
#